data_AF-A0A9D1H3K5-F1
#
_entry.id   AF-A0A9D1H3K5-F1
#
_cell.length_a   1.000
_cell.length_b   1.000
_cell.length_c   1.000
_cell.angle_alpha   90.00
_cell.angle_beta   90.00
_cell.angle_gamma   90.00
#
_symmetry.space_group_name_H-M   'P 1'
#
loop_
_entity.id
_entity.type
_entity.pdbx_description
1 polymer ?
#
loop_
_entity_poly.entity_id
_entity_poly.type
_entity_poly.pdbx_seq_one_letter_code
_entity_poly.pdbx_strand_id
1 'polypeptide(L)'
;MKRIIKNIIAASAAAVLAVSAGAFASADIYDDIEAMLEQEREARSEAADSGPAEYIAHSPLFFGEVKCSGINVYNDNLSVHLGSGETLKINAKPMPVNTTEKTLSFSVPEESVLSVDQSGTVTAKGTPGDAVVTINCGGVSKDITVSAVRGAESVSLSRSDMLFYIDRPVTAQLTANVAPADATNKNVKWSSENTAVASVDENGVVTPIGTGTTNIVAETEDGGFTAKCIVYVQIYDIPVRGVFITNAVEAMRVNTDYELTSYIYPQNARDKTLSWYSSNPEVVTVDANGRLHAAAEGQSVITLRGADGTEDTFTISCVPDDGTPFEYKYISRPVEERIAELSMPVSYTHYSTSFSAALDAQMNAAPTVFTTNAAAASRSDVEKYLEPSNFASGYAKYQFMDLSASNGTSASSLNSYLNGKGVLEGKGETFIAAANANGISEVYLTVHSVHESGNGQSQLASGVEYNGTTVYNLFGIGAYDADPVTAGAQYAYEHGWTSVDAAIYGGAQWISENYINSGQNTLYKMKWNPEHPGTHQYATDVAWAVKQARTIKSLVEAAGGSVSFDVPVYSDRQEFGISWD
;
A
#
# COMPACT_ATOMS: atom_id res chain seq x y z
N MET A 1 -78.04 -43.46 -3.98
CA MET A 1 -76.85 -44.18 -3.43
C MET A 1 -75.83 -44.57 -4.50
N LYS A 2 -76.12 -45.46 -5.47
CA LYS A 2 -75.17 -45.80 -6.57
C LYS A 2 -74.71 -44.60 -7.41
N ARG A 3 -75.55 -43.59 -7.62
CA ARG A 3 -75.23 -42.35 -8.36
C ARG A 3 -74.34 -41.37 -7.57
N ILE A 4 -74.41 -41.42 -6.24
CA ILE A 4 -73.62 -40.57 -5.33
C ILE A 4 -72.21 -41.16 -5.15
N ILE A 5 -72.12 -42.48 -4.97
CA ILE A 5 -70.83 -43.19 -4.93
C ILE A 5 -70.07 -43.02 -6.25
N LYS A 6 -70.77 -43.00 -7.41
CA LYS A 6 -70.16 -42.74 -8.72
C LYS A 6 -69.59 -41.33 -8.85
N ASN A 7 -70.22 -40.32 -8.23
CA ASN A 7 -69.75 -38.94 -8.24
C ASN A 7 -68.59 -38.71 -7.26
N ILE A 8 -68.59 -39.38 -6.11
CA ILE A 8 -67.47 -39.34 -5.14
C ILE A 8 -66.21 -39.98 -5.73
N ILE A 9 -66.35 -41.12 -6.43
CA ILE A 9 -65.23 -41.80 -7.11
C ILE A 9 -64.73 -40.96 -8.31
N ALA A 10 -65.61 -40.25 -9.02
CA ALA A 10 -65.20 -39.36 -10.12
C ALA A 10 -64.47 -38.10 -9.63
N ALA A 11 -64.90 -37.50 -8.51
CA ALA A 11 -64.25 -36.33 -7.92
C ALA A 11 -62.88 -36.67 -7.31
N SER A 12 -62.76 -37.84 -6.68
CA SER A 12 -61.47 -38.32 -6.15
C SER A 12 -60.50 -38.75 -7.26
N ALA A 13 -60.98 -39.25 -8.40
CA ALA A 13 -60.14 -39.51 -9.57
C ALA A 13 -59.61 -38.21 -10.23
N ALA A 14 -60.40 -37.13 -10.26
CA ALA A 14 -59.97 -35.83 -10.77
C ALA A 14 -58.91 -35.16 -9.87
N ALA A 15 -59.06 -35.25 -8.55
CA ALA A 15 -58.08 -34.74 -7.58
C ALA A 15 -56.75 -35.53 -7.62
N VAL A 16 -56.79 -36.84 -7.87
CA VAL A 16 -55.59 -37.68 -8.00
C VAL A 16 -54.86 -37.43 -9.34
N LEU A 17 -55.58 -37.10 -10.42
CA LEU A 17 -54.98 -36.73 -11.71
C LEU A 17 -54.28 -35.37 -11.69
N ALA A 18 -54.80 -34.39 -10.93
CA ALA A 18 -54.16 -33.07 -10.78
C ALA A 18 -52.80 -33.12 -10.07
N VAL A 19 -52.56 -34.11 -9.20
CA VAL A 19 -51.28 -34.31 -8.50
C VAL A 19 -50.21 -34.95 -9.40
N SER A 20 -50.59 -35.53 -10.54
CA SER A 20 -49.68 -36.26 -11.45
C SER A 20 -49.07 -35.42 -12.57
N ALA A 21 -49.50 -34.17 -12.74
CA ALA A 21 -48.94 -33.22 -13.70
C ALA A 21 -48.42 -31.99 -12.94
N GLY A 22 -47.10 -31.88 -12.76
CA GLY A 22 -46.44 -30.86 -11.94
C GLY A 22 -46.66 -29.41 -12.42
N ALA A 23 -47.84 -28.87 -12.16
CA ALA A 23 -48.18 -27.46 -12.29
C ALA A 23 -48.31 -26.84 -10.90
N PHE A 24 -47.58 -25.75 -10.70
CA PHE A 24 -47.58 -24.89 -9.51
C PHE A 24 -49.01 -24.57 -9.05
N ALA A 25 -49.33 -24.88 -7.80
CA ALA A 25 -50.59 -24.50 -7.19
C ALA A 25 -50.53 -23.02 -6.76
N SER A 26 -51.23 -22.15 -7.48
CA SER A 26 -51.57 -20.80 -7.04
C SER A 26 -52.62 -20.85 -5.92
N ALA A 27 -52.80 -19.72 -5.22
CA ALA A 27 -53.75 -19.53 -4.12
C ALA A 27 -55.21 -19.90 -4.45
N ASP A 28 -55.56 -20.09 -5.72
CA ASP A 28 -56.93 -20.33 -6.19
C ASP A 28 -57.50 -21.72 -5.77
N ILE A 29 -56.66 -22.74 -5.54
CA ILE A 29 -57.15 -24.08 -5.17
C ILE A 29 -57.70 -24.14 -3.72
N TYR A 30 -57.25 -23.25 -2.84
CA TYR A 30 -57.72 -23.22 -1.45
C TYR A 30 -59.14 -22.64 -1.35
N ASP A 31 -59.43 -21.61 -2.13
CA ASP A 31 -60.76 -20.98 -2.20
C ASP A 31 -61.80 -21.92 -2.84
N ASP A 32 -61.39 -22.73 -3.83
CA ASP A 32 -62.25 -23.75 -4.44
C ASP A 32 -62.62 -24.88 -3.47
N ILE A 33 -61.71 -25.26 -2.56
CA ILE A 33 -61.97 -26.30 -1.54
C ILE A 33 -62.92 -25.79 -0.44
N GLU A 34 -62.76 -24.55 0.01
CA GLU A 34 -63.69 -23.92 0.97
C GLU A 34 -65.09 -23.73 0.36
N ALA A 35 -65.18 -23.35 -0.92
CA ALA A 35 -66.46 -23.27 -1.64
C ALA A 35 -67.17 -24.63 -1.77
N MET A 36 -66.42 -25.72 -1.95
CA MET A 36 -66.96 -27.08 -1.99
C MET A 36 -67.43 -27.58 -0.61
N LEU A 37 -66.73 -27.21 0.46
CA LEU A 37 -67.11 -27.55 1.85
C LEU A 37 -68.37 -26.79 2.30
N GLU A 38 -68.55 -25.56 1.83
CA GLU A 38 -69.75 -24.76 2.11
C GLU A 38 -70.98 -25.29 1.35
N GLN A 39 -70.83 -25.73 0.09
CA GLN A 39 -71.89 -26.44 -0.63
C GLN A 39 -72.30 -27.75 0.06
N GLU A 40 -71.38 -28.46 0.70
CA GLU A 40 -71.70 -29.67 1.46
C GLU A 40 -72.44 -29.35 2.79
N ARG A 41 -72.16 -28.20 3.41
CA ARG A 41 -72.89 -27.69 4.58
C ARG A 41 -74.32 -27.27 4.23
N GLU A 42 -74.51 -26.56 3.13
CA GLU A 42 -75.83 -26.15 2.64
C GLU A 42 -76.69 -27.38 2.26
N ALA A 43 -76.11 -28.38 1.60
CA ALA A 43 -76.79 -29.63 1.25
C ALA A 43 -77.20 -30.47 2.49
N ARG A 44 -76.48 -30.36 3.62
CA ARG A 44 -76.87 -30.98 4.90
C ARG A 44 -77.96 -30.19 5.63
N SER A 45 -78.03 -28.88 5.42
CA SER A 45 -79.06 -27.99 5.97
C SER A 45 -80.43 -28.24 5.31
N GLU A 46 -80.48 -28.40 3.99
CA GLU A 46 -81.74 -28.66 3.26
C GLU A 46 -82.33 -30.06 3.52
N ALA A 47 -81.53 -31.04 3.94
CA ALA A 47 -82.01 -32.38 4.28
C ALA A 47 -82.74 -32.46 5.65
N ALA A 48 -82.74 -31.38 6.45
CA ALA A 48 -83.31 -31.35 7.79
C ALA A 48 -84.82 -30.98 7.82
N ASP A 49 -85.44 -30.60 6.70
CA ASP A 49 -86.82 -30.06 6.66
C ASP A 49 -87.88 -31.02 6.07
N SER A 50 -87.57 -32.30 5.90
CA SER A 50 -88.58 -33.32 5.53
C SER A 50 -88.80 -34.31 6.67
N GLY A 51 -90.04 -34.36 7.17
CA GLY A 51 -90.50 -35.11 8.36
C GLY A 51 -90.17 -36.63 8.42
N PRO A 52 -90.64 -37.30 9.49
CA PRO A 52 -89.87 -38.33 10.18
C PRO A 52 -89.82 -39.65 9.39
N ALA A 53 -88.66 -39.94 8.81
CA ALA A 53 -88.30 -41.31 8.49
C ALA A 53 -87.69 -41.96 9.75
N GLU A 54 -88.14 -43.17 10.08
CA GLU A 54 -87.60 -44.00 11.16
C GLU A 54 -86.08 -44.09 11.04
N TYR A 55 -85.38 -43.31 11.86
CA TYR A 55 -83.94 -43.37 11.98
C TYR A 55 -83.65 -44.59 12.86
N ILE A 56 -83.41 -45.72 12.22
CA ILE A 56 -82.66 -46.81 12.85
C ILE A 56 -81.36 -46.16 13.34
N ALA A 57 -81.17 -46.13 14.65
CA ALA A 57 -79.94 -45.68 15.27
C ALA A 57 -78.80 -46.59 14.78
N HIS A 58 -78.21 -46.24 13.64
CA HIS A 58 -76.88 -46.67 13.32
C HIS A 58 -76.00 -46.08 14.41
N SER A 59 -75.36 -46.98 15.16
CA SER A 59 -74.23 -46.67 16.04
C SER A 59 -73.42 -45.54 15.39
N PRO A 60 -73.03 -44.49 16.14
CA PRO A 60 -72.22 -43.43 15.57
C PRO A 60 -71.08 -44.10 14.81
N LEU A 61 -70.95 -43.79 13.52
CA LEU A 61 -69.78 -44.18 12.75
C LEU A 61 -68.59 -43.58 13.50
N PHE A 62 -67.99 -44.37 14.37
CA PHE A 62 -66.66 -44.14 14.88
C PHE A 62 -65.77 -44.12 13.63
N PHE A 63 -65.53 -42.93 13.10
CA PHE A 63 -64.33 -42.73 12.31
C PHE A 63 -63.20 -43.07 13.26
N GLY A 64 -62.58 -44.22 13.03
CA GLY A 64 -61.41 -44.63 13.79
C GLY A 64 -60.39 -43.51 13.80
N GLU A 65 -59.60 -43.46 14.88
CA GLU A 65 -58.52 -42.50 15.05
C GLU A 65 -57.69 -42.40 13.75
N VAL A 66 -57.70 -41.22 13.11
CA VAL A 66 -56.92 -40.99 11.87
C VAL A 66 -55.52 -40.58 12.31
N LYS A 67 -54.60 -41.54 12.30
CA LYS A 67 -53.20 -41.33 12.68
C LYS A 67 -52.47 -40.40 11.72
N CYS A 68 -51.50 -39.66 12.24
CA CYS A 68 -50.57 -38.86 11.47
C CYS A 68 -49.65 -39.81 10.70
N SER A 69 -49.58 -39.63 9.38
CA SER A 69 -48.75 -40.45 8.49
C SER A 69 -47.68 -39.64 7.76
N GLY A 70 -47.67 -38.31 7.91
CA GLY A 70 -46.64 -37.44 7.34
C GLY A 70 -46.67 -36.01 7.87
N ILE A 71 -45.67 -35.23 7.49
CA ILE A 71 -45.52 -33.81 7.87
C ILE A 71 -45.16 -33.02 6.61
N ASN A 72 -45.91 -31.96 6.32
CA ASN A 72 -45.58 -31.03 5.24
C ASN A 72 -44.99 -29.73 5.81
N VAL A 73 -43.95 -29.19 5.16
CA VAL A 73 -43.25 -27.96 5.57
C VAL A 73 -43.36 -26.96 4.42
N TYR A 74 -43.71 -25.72 4.73
CA TYR A 74 -44.10 -24.68 3.77
C TYR A 74 -43.16 -23.47 3.78
N ASN A 75 -41.98 -23.56 4.39
CA ASN A 75 -40.99 -22.49 4.37
C ASN A 75 -40.23 -22.51 3.04
N ASP A 76 -40.15 -21.36 2.36
CA ASP A 76 -39.33 -21.19 1.15
C ASP A 76 -37.83 -21.00 1.47
N ASN A 77 -37.52 -20.48 2.66
CA ASN A 77 -36.17 -20.33 3.18
C ASN A 77 -36.11 -20.79 4.64
N LEU A 78 -35.05 -21.53 4.98
CA LEU A 78 -34.77 -22.06 6.31
C LEU A 78 -33.41 -21.55 6.81
N SER A 79 -33.26 -20.22 6.91
CA SER A 79 -32.09 -19.58 7.51
C SER A 79 -32.49 -18.58 8.61
N VAL A 80 -31.58 -18.36 9.57
CA VAL A 80 -31.71 -17.37 10.64
C VAL A 80 -30.37 -16.64 10.85
N HIS A 81 -30.39 -15.31 10.97
CA HIS A 81 -29.18 -14.52 11.14
C HIS A 81 -28.71 -14.47 12.60
N LEU A 82 -27.43 -14.75 12.82
CA LEU A 82 -26.76 -14.61 14.12
C LEU A 82 -26.58 -13.13 14.46
N GLY A 83 -26.84 -12.77 15.72
CA GLY A 83 -26.59 -11.43 16.25
C GLY A 83 -27.65 -10.37 15.92
N SER A 84 -28.59 -10.63 15.01
CA SER A 84 -29.69 -9.70 14.68
C SER A 84 -30.87 -9.75 15.66
N GLY A 85 -30.97 -10.82 16.46
CA GLY A 85 -32.15 -11.10 17.29
C GLY A 85 -33.35 -11.64 16.50
N GLU A 86 -33.17 -11.93 15.21
CA GLU A 86 -34.19 -12.51 14.36
C GLU A 86 -34.50 -13.97 14.74
N THR A 87 -35.74 -14.38 14.44
CA THR A 87 -36.19 -15.75 14.63
C THR A 87 -36.91 -16.25 13.38
N LEU A 88 -36.84 -17.55 13.14
CA LEU A 88 -37.51 -18.21 12.02
C LEU A 88 -38.66 -19.06 12.55
N LYS A 89 -39.88 -18.88 12.02
CA LYS A 89 -40.99 -19.77 12.33
C LYS A 89 -41.06 -20.93 11.34
N ILE A 90 -40.99 -22.16 11.84
CA ILE A 90 -41.26 -23.35 11.02
C ILE A 90 -42.77 -23.45 10.77
N ASN A 91 -43.17 -23.30 9.51
CA ASN A 91 -44.54 -23.48 9.06
C ASN A 91 -44.73 -24.93 8.59
N ALA A 92 -45.20 -25.79 9.49
CA ALA A 92 -45.44 -27.20 9.22
C ALA A 92 -46.85 -27.64 9.61
N LYS A 93 -47.41 -28.63 8.89
CA LYS A 93 -48.74 -29.20 9.17
C LYS A 93 -48.71 -30.74 9.16
N PRO A 94 -49.38 -31.41 10.13
CA PRO A 94 -49.68 -32.84 10.10
C PRO A 94 -50.44 -33.29 8.85
N MET A 95 -50.12 -34.48 8.35
CA MET A 95 -50.80 -35.13 7.22
C MET A 95 -51.29 -36.53 7.60
N PRO A 96 -52.46 -36.97 7.09
CA PRO A 96 -53.40 -36.20 6.26
C PRO A 96 -54.07 -35.07 7.06
N VAL A 97 -54.60 -34.04 6.38
CA VAL A 97 -55.16 -32.84 7.02
C VAL A 97 -56.24 -33.14 8.06
N ASN A 98 -56.98 -34.25 7.92
CA ASN A 98 -58.01 -34.70 8.84
C ASN A 98 -57.49 -35.59 10.01
N THR A 99 -56.18 -35.76 10.18
CA THR A 99 -55.62 -36.52 11.31
C THR A 99 -56.11 -35.97 12.65
N THR A 100 -56.36 -36.85 13.62
CA THR A 100 -56.69 -36.47 15.00
C THR A 100 -55.46 -36.08 15.82
N GLU A 101 -54.25 -36.41 15.35
CA GLU A 101 -52.97 -36.07 15.98
C GLU A 101 -52.47 -34.71 15.47
N LYS A 102 -53.02 -33.61 16.03
CA LYS A 102 -52.74 -32.24 15.57
C LYS A 102 -51.46 -31.62 16.11
N THR A 103 -50.92 -32.15 17.19
CA THR A 103 -49.80 -31.55 17.91
C THR A 103 -48.48 -31.91 17.23
N LEU A 104 -47.71 -30.89 16.85
CA LEU A 104 -46.32 -31.03 16.43
C LEU A 104 -45.40 -30.83 17.63
N SER A 105 -44.29 -31.56 17.65
CA SER A 105 -43.16 -31.27 18.55
C SER A 105 -41.87 -31.15 17.75
N PHE A 106 -40.98 -30.28 18.24
CA PHE A 106 -39.73 -29.92 17.56
C PHE A 106 -38.56 -30.25 18.47
N SER A 107 -37.48 -30.75 17.88
CA SER A 107 -36.21 -30.99 18.57
C SER A 107 -35.04 -30.68 17.65
N VAL A 108 -33.98 -30.12 18.21
CA VAL A 108 -32.70 -29.92 17.53
C VAL A 108 -31.61 -30.60 18.36
N PRO A 109 -30.96 -31.66 17.86
CA PRO A 109 -29.88 -32.32 18.59
C PRO A 109 -28.65 -31.42 18.80
N GLU A 110 -28.32 -30.59 17.80
CA GLU A 110 -27.18 -29.66 17.82
C GLU A 110 -27.57 -28.28 18.37
N GLU A 111 -27.80 -28.21 19.68
CA GLU A 111 -28.19 -26.95 20.34
C GLU A 111 -27.09 -25.87 20.38
N SER A 112 -25.89 -26.17 19.88
CA SER A 112 -24.76 -25.23 19.76
C SER A 112 -24.95 -24.21 18.63
N VAL A 113 -25.71 -24.57 17.59
CA VAL A 113 -25.93 -23.77 16.37
C VAL A 113 -27.24 -23.00 16.40
N LEU A 114 -28.32 -23.61 16.92
CA LEU A 114 -29.63 -22.97 17.05
C LEU A 114 -30.47 -23.66 18.13
N SER A 115 -31.56 -23.01 18.56
CA SER A 115 -32.62 -23.63 19.37
C SER A 115 -33.94 -23.54 18.67
N VAL A 116 -34.82 -24.51 18.92
CA VAL A 116 -36.23 -24.48 18.51
C VAL A 116 -37.13 -24.61 19.73
N ASP A 117 -38.11 -23.72 19.87
CA ASP A 117 -39.10 -23.81 20.95
C ASP A 117 -40.26 -24.78 20.60
N GLN A 118 -41.13 -25.06 21.58
CA GLN A 118 -42.27 -25.96 21.37
C GLN A 118 -43.28 -25.44 20.34
N SER A 119 -43.25 -24.15 20.04
CA SER A 119 -44.11 -23.56 19.01
C SER A 119 -43.51 -23.73 17.61
N GLY A 120 -42.26 -24.17 17.47
CA GLY A 120 -41.53 -24.27 16.20
C GLY A 120 -40.81 -22.97 15.81
N THR A 121 -40.55 -22.07 16.76
CA THR A 121 -39.75 -20.87 16.53
C THR A 121 -38.27 -21.20 16.74
N VAL A 122 -37.47 -20.96 15.71
CA VAL A 122 -36.03 -21.18 15.67
C VAL A 122 -35.28 -19.89 15.96
N THR A 123 -34.26 -19.95 16.81
CA THR A 123 -33.34 -18.85 17.14
C THR A 123 -31.91 -19.31 16.94
N ALA A 124 -31.09 -18.53 16.25
CA ALA A 124 -29.67 -18.84 16.05
C ALA A 124 -28.89 -18.76 17.38
N LYS A 125 -27.87 -19.62 17.54
CA LYS A 125 -26.97 -19.65 18.70
C LYS A 125 -25.51 -19.71 18.25
N GLY A 126 -24.63 -19.08 19.02
CA GLY A 126 -23.18 -19.33 19.04
C GLY A 126 -22.47 -19.22 17.69
N THR A 127 -22.38 -20.33 16.97
CA THR A 127 -21.57 -20.50 15.76
C THR A 127 -22.43 -20.63 14.49
N PRO A 128 -22.06 -19.97 13.39
CA PRO A 128 -22.69 -20.19 12.09
C PRO A 128 -22.57 -21.66 11.66
N GLY A 129 -23.59 -22.19 11.00
CA GLY A 129 -23.61 -23.56 10.52
C GLY A 129 -25.01 -24.11 10.30
N ASP A 130 -25.08 -25.36 9.85
CA ASP A 130 -26.33 -26.07 9.63
C ASP A 130 -26.69 -26.92 10.84
N ALA A 131 -27.97 -26.93 11.21
CA ALA A 131 -28.52 -27.82 12.21
C ALA A 131 -29.80 -28.50 11.71
N VAL A 132 -29.96 -29.78 12.06
CA VAL A 132 -31.14 -30.56 11.70
C VAL A 132 -32.20 -30.36 12.77
N VAL A 133 -33.37 -29.86 12.36
CA VAL A 133 -34.56 -29.79 13.19
C VAL A 133 -35.48 -30.96 12.83
N THR A 134 -35.76 -31.81 13.81
CA THR A 134 -36.71 -32.91 13.69
C THR A 134 -38.09 -32.46 14.13
N ILE A 135 -39.07 -32.59 13.24
CA ILE A 135 -40.49 -32.34 13.49
C ILE A 135 -41.16 -33.69 13.71
N ASN A 136 -41.90 -33.86 14.80
CA ASN A 136 -42.59 -35.09 15.14
C ASN A 136 -44.11 -34.90 15.18
N CYS A 137 -44.84 -35.94 14.78
CA CYS A 137 -46.30 -35.99 14.77
C CYS A 137 -46.78 -37.43 14.90
N GLY A 138 -47.49 -37.80 15.96
CA GLY A 138 -48.19 -39.10 16.00
C GLY A 138 -47.33 -40.37 15.83
N GLY A 139 -46.02 -40.29 16.09
CA GLY A 139 -45.07 -41.38 15.87
C GLY A 139 -44.31 -41.35 14.54
N VAL A 140 -44.61 -40.41 13.63
CA VAL A 140 -43.78 -40.11 12.45
C VAL A 140 -42.90 -38.88 12.69
N SER A 141 -41.75 -38.83 12.02
CA SER A 141 -40.82 -37.71 12.07
C SER A 141 -40.45 -37.20 10.67
N LYS A 142 -40.05 -35.92 10.58
CA LYS A 142 -39.49 -35.29 9.39
C LYS A 142 -38.35 -34.38 9.79
N ASP A 143 -37.19 -34.57 9.18
CA ASP A 143 -36.02 -33.74 9.37
C ASP A 143 -35.99 -32.62 8.33
N ILE A 144 -35.65 -31.42 8.79
CA ILE A 144 -35.32 -30.27 7.94
C ILE A 144 -33.97 -29.71 8.37
N THR A 145 -33.19 -29.19 7.42
CA THR A 145 -31.96 -28.47 7.71
C THR A 145 -32.28 -26.98 7.83
N VAL A 146 -31.83 -26.35 8.91
CA VAL A 146 -31.91 -24.91 9.13
C VAL A 146 -30.50 -24.36 9.29
N SER A 147 -30.17 -23.31 8.54
CA SER A 147 -28.85 -22.68 8.54
C SER A 147 -28.81 -21.44 9.44
N ALA A 148 -27.92 -21.42 10.42
CA ALA A 148 -27.54 -20.21 11.13
C ALA A 148 -26.44 -19.48 10.35
N VAL A 149 -26.73 -18.28 9.87
CA VAL A 149 -25.79 -17.49 9.04
C VAL A 149 -25.30 -16.27 9.79
N ARG A 150 -24.05 -15.86 9.56
CA ARG A 150 -23.50 -14.61 10.08
C ARG A 150 -23.16 -13.69 8.92
N GLY A 151 -23.77 -12.51 8.93
CA GLY A 151 -23.57 -11.53 7.88
C GLY A 151 -22.21 -10.85 8.00
N ALA A 152 -21.69 -10.36 6.86
CA ALA A 152 -20.62 -9.37 6.91
C ALA A 152 -21.12 -8.09 7.62
N GLU A 153 -20.23 -7.41 8.33
CA GLU A 153 -20.50 -6.15 9.05
C GLU A 153 -19.56 -5.03 8.59
N SER A 154 -18.40 -5.37 7.99
CA SER A 154 -17.49 -4.42 7.36
C SER A 154 -16.49 -5.11 6.44
N VAL A 155 -15.84 -4.32 5.60
CA VAL A 155 -14.66 -4.72 4.84
C VAL A 155 -13.57 -3.67 5.01
N SER A 156 -12.32 -4.14 5.09
CA SER A 156 -11.13 -3.29 5.09
C SER A 156 -10.12 -3.80 4.07
N LEU A 157 -9.23 -2.93 3.61
CA LEU A 157 -8.20 -3.28 2.62
C LEU A 157 -6.82 -3.37 3.28
N SER A 158 -5.95 -4.22 2.73
CA SER A 158 -4.55 -4.32 3.18
C SER A 158 -3.75 -3.04 2.97
N ARG A 159 -4.22 -2.14 2.10
CA ARG A 159 -3.60 -0.85 1.75
C ARG A 159 -4.67 0.21 1.49
N SER A 160 -4.41 1.45 1.90
CA SER A 160 -5.23 2.63 1.61
C SER A 160 -4.82 3.32 0.30
N ASP A 161 -3.61 3.09 -0.18
CA ASP A 161 -3.10 3.57 -1.46
C ASP A 161 -2.01 2.66 -2.08
N MET A 162 -1.71 2.94 -3.37
CA MET A 162 -0.66 2.31 -4.17
C MET A 162 -0.04 3.32 -5.14
N LEU A 163 1.26 3.22 -5.39
CA LEU A 163 1.98 3.99 -6.40
C LEU A 163 2.59 3.03 -7.44
N PHE A 164 2.36 3.33 -8.71
CA PHE A 164 2.94 2.63 -9.84
C PHE A 164 3.62 3.60 -10.82
N TYR A 165 4.53 3.06 -11.61
CA TYR A 165 5.17 3.75 -12.72
C TYR A 165 4.86 3.01 -14.03
N ILE A 166 4.29 3.71 -15.01
CA ILE A 166 3.78 3.07 -16.24
C ILE A 166 4.87 2.48 -17.13
N ASP A 167 6.09 3.00 -17.01
CA ASP A 167 7.32 2.57 -17.66
C ASP A 167 8.09 1.51 -16.86
N ARG A 168 7.57 1.13 -15.69
CA ARG A 168 8.01 -0.02 -14.88
C ARG A 168 6.78 -0.79 -14.37
N PRO A 169 5.97 -1.39 -15.26
CA PRO A 169 4.70 -1.97 -14.86
C PRO A 169 4.92 -3.24 -14.02
N VAL A 170 4.86 -3.07 -12.71
CA VAL A 170 4.76 -4.14 -11.72
C VAL A 170 3.31 -4.15 -11.23
N THR A 171 2.73 -5.32 -11.00
CA THR A 171 1.39 -5.45 -10.39
C THR A 171 1.51 -5.57 -8.88
N ALA A 172 0.45 -5.24 -8.14
CA ALA A 172 0.43 -5.41 -6.69
C ALA A 172 -0.84 -6.10 -6.20
N GLN A 173 -0.70 -6.99 -5.23
CA GLN A 173 -1.83 -7.65 -4.58
C GLN A 173 -2.47 -6.70 -3.56
N LEU A 174 -3.78 -6.46 -3.69
CA LEU A 174 -4.63 -5.82 -2.70
C LEU A 174 -5.54 -6.88 -2.09
N THR A 175 -5.61 -6.95 -0.76
CA THR A 175 -6.40 -7.96 -0.04
C THR A 175 -7.54 -7.30 0.70
N ALA A 176 -8.73 -7.87 0.61
CA ALA A 176 -9.89 -7.43 1.39
C ALA A 176 -10.11 -8.34 2.60
N ASN A 177 -10.29 -7.74 3.77
CA ASN A 177 -10.58 -8.42 5.03
C ASN A 177 -12.02 -8.13 5.44
N VAL A 178 -12.88 -9.14 5.34
CA VAL A 178 -14.29 -9.08 5.75
C VAL A 178 -14.40 -9.42 7.24
N ALA A 179 -15.05 -8.54 8.00
CA ALA A 179 -15.38 -8.77 9.39
C ALA A 179 -16.90 -8.92 9.55
N PRO A 180 -17.37 -9.75 10.49
CA PRO A 180 -16.58 -10.55 11.42
C PRO A 180 -15.90 -11.76 10.75
N ALA A 181 -14.85 -12.28 11.38
CA ALA A 181 -13.99 -13.32 10.80
C ALA A 181 -14.69 -14.67 10.55
N ASP A 182 -15.89 -14.87 11.09
CA ASP A 182 -16.76 -16.02 10.91
C ASP A 182 -18.02 -15.67 10.10
N ALA A 183 -18.04 -14.54 9.39
CA ALA A 183 -19.06 -14.26 8.38
C ALA A 183 -19.17 -15.44 7.39
N THR A 184 -20.40 -15.86 7.11
CA THR A 184 -20.68 -17.04 6.29
C THR A 184 -20.39 -16.79 4.81
N ASN A 185 -20.60 -15.55 4.34
CA ASN A 185 -20.17 -15.09 3.01
C ASN A 185 -19.06 -14.03 3.16
N LYS A 186 -17.89 -14.31 2.59
CA LYS A 186 -16.72 -13.39 2.58
C LYS A 186 -16.30 -12.98 1.18
N ASN A 187 -17.12 -13.26 0.17
CA ASN A 187 -16.82 -12.90 -1.19
C ASN A 187 -16.83 -11.38 -1.35
N VAL A 188 -15.89 -10.88 -2.16
CA VAL A 188 -15.70 -9.46 -2.43
C VAL A 188 -15.67 -9.25 -3.93
N LYS A 189 -16.43 -8.26 -4.39
CA LYS A 189 -16.38 -7.75 -5.76
C LYS A 189 -15.39 -6.61 -5.84
N TRP A 190 -14.50 -6.69 -6.82
CA TRP A 190 -13.50 -5.66 -7.09
C TRP A 190 -13.91 -4.80 -8.28
N SER A 191 -13.62 -3.50 -8.21
CA SER A 191 -13.81 -2.57 -9.32
C SER A 191 -12.79 -1.44 -9.29
N SER A 192 -12.58 -0.79 -10.44
CA SER A 192 -11.79 0.44 -10.55
C SER A 192 -12.70 1.58 -11.01
N GLU A 193 -12.60 2.75 -10.36
CA GLU A 193 -13.35 3.94 -10.76
C GLU A 193 -12.85 4.53 -12.10
N ASN A 194 -11.62 4.23 -12.51
CA ASN A 194 -11.04 4.62 -13.79
C ASN A 194 -10.04 3.57 -14.30
N THR A 195 -10.54 2.70 -15.18
CA THR A 195 -9.76 1.61 -15.79
C THR A 195 -8.69 2.07 -16.79
N ALA A 196 -8.73 3.33 -17.23
CA ALA A 196 -7.65 3.91 -18.04
C ALA A 196 -6.41 4.27 -17.20
N VAL A 197 -6.54 4.36 -15.86
CA VAL A 197 -5.43 4.60 -14.93
C VAL A 197 -4.94 3.29 -14.34
N ALA A 198 -5.82 2.48 -13.75
CA ALA A 198 -5.46 1.17 -13.19
C ALA A 198 -6.66 0.22 -13.23
N SER A 199 -6.39 -1.08 -13.41
CA SER A 199 -7.39 -2.16 -13.31
C SER A 199 -7.15 -3.03 -12.08
N VAL A 200 -8.16 -3.79 -11.67
CA VAL A 200 -8.08 -4.81 -10.62
C VAL A 200 -8.78 -6.07 -11.12
N ASP A 201 -8.21 -7.25 -10.85
CA ASP A 201 -8.84 -8.53 -11.18
C ASP A 201 -9.71 -9.08 -10.04
N GLU A 202 -10.36 -10.23 -10.25
CA GLU A 202 -11.22 -10.89 -9.26
C GLU A 202 -10.50 -11.31 -7.97
N ASN A 203 -9.17 -11.47 -8.03
CA ASN A 203 -8.33 -11.85 -6.91
C ASN A 203 -7.76 -10.63 -6.18
N GLY A 204 -8.02 -9.39 -6.64
CA GLY A 204 -7.50 -8.17 -6.05
C GLY A 204 -6.10 -7.78 -6.56
N VAL A 205 -5.63 -8.32 -7.69
CA VAL A 205 -4.36 -7.89 -8.30
C VAL A 205 -4.57 -6.60 -9.08
N VAL A 206 -3.92 -5.54 -8.63
CA VAL A 206 -3.98 -4.19 -9.22
C VAL A 206 -2.89 -4.04 -10.27
N THR A 207 -3.26 -3.58 -11.47
CA THR A 207 -2.36 -3.38 -12.62
C THR A 207 -2.43 -1.93 -13.10
N PRO A 208 -1.29 -1.21 -13.22
CA PRO A 208 -1.28 0.13 -13.81
C PRO A 208 -1.51 0.08 -15.33
N ILE A 209 -2.33 1.00 -15.85
CA ILE A 209 -2.71 1.08 -17.28
C ILE A 209 -2.28 2.41 -17.91
N GLY A 210 -2.38 3.52 -17.17
CA GLY A 210 -2.06 4.84 -17.66
C GLY A 210 -1.86 5.84 -16.53
N THR A 211 -1.17 6.94 -16.80
CA THR A 211 -0.87 7.95 -15.78
C THR A 211 -2.13 8.61 -15.23
N GLY A 212 -2.19 8.83 -13.92
CA GLY A 212 -3.30 9.52 -13.26
C GLY A 212 -3.53 9.02 -11.84
N THR A 213 -4.74 9.25 -11.33
CA THR A 213 -5.18 8.77 -10.02
C THR A 213 -6.56 8.12 -10.16
N THR A 214 -6.77 6.96 -9.53
CA THR A 214 -8.06 6.23 -9.52
C THR A 214 -8.26 5.54 -8.17
N ASN A 215 -9.50 5.17 -7.84
CA ASN A 215 -9.75 4.30 -6.69
C ASN A 215 -10.01 2.86 -7.16
N ILE A 216 -9.43 1.90 -6.44
CA ILE A 216 -9.85 0.51 -6.46
C ILE A 216 -10.81 0.30 -5.30
N VAL A 217 -11.97 -0.30 -5.59
CA VAL A 217 -13.07 -0.50 -4.64
C VAL A 217 -13.29 -1.99 -4.42
N ALA A 218 -13.31 -2.40 -3.16
CA ALA A 218 -13.81 -3.71 -2.73
C ALA A 218 -15.21 -3.54 -2.15
N GLU A 219 -16.16 -4.36 -2.59
CA GLU A 219 -17.52 -4.41 -2.08
C GLU A 219 -17.87 -5.83 -1.64
N THR A 220 -18.36 -6.03 -0.42
CA THR A 220 -18.82 -7.35 0.05
C THR A 220 -20.10 -7.75 -0.68
N GLU A 221 -20.19 -9.00 -1.14
CA GLU A 221 -21.44 -9.49 -1.75
C GLU A 221 -22.59 -9.51 -0.75
N ASP A 222 -22.27 -9.79 0.52
CA ASP A 222 -23.20 -9.74 1.64
C ASP A 222 -23.11 -8.39 2.36
N GLY A 223 -24.24 -7.72 2.54
CA GLY A 223 -24.34 -6.41 3.20
C GLY A 223 -23.87 -5.19 2.40
N GLY A 224 -23.14 -5.34 1.28
CA GLY A 224 -22.75 -4.23 0.41
C GLY A 224 -21.77 -3.23 1.03
N PHE A 225 -20.93 -3.67 1.98
CA PHE A 225 -19.93 -2.83 2.61
C PHE A 225 -18.80 -2.54 1.63
N THR A 226 -18.30 -1.30 1.62
CA THR A 226 -17.24 -0.89 0.68
C THR A 226 -15.99 -0.39 1.38
N ALA A 227 -14.83 -0.65 0.78
CA ALA A 227 -13.55 -0.06 1.12
C ALA A 227 -12.79 0.37 -0.15
N LYS A 228 -11.96 1.41 -0.06
CA LYS A 228 -11.27 2.00 -1.21
C LYS A 228 -9.77 2.11 -0.99
N CYS A 229 -9.01 1.91 -2.06
CA CYS A 229 -7.56 2.12 -2.15
C CYS A 229 -7.27 3.11 -3.28
N ILE A 230 -6.55 4.21 -2.99
CA ILE A 230 -6.19 5.23 -3.98
C ILE A 230 -4.95 4.77 -4.76
N VAL A 231 -5.05 4.64 -6.06
CA VAL A 231 -3.94 4.25 -6.94
C VAL A 231 -3.42 5.48 -7.69
N TYR A 232 -2.13 5.76 -7.54
CA TYR A 232 -1.39 6.76 -8.30
C TYR A 232 -0.56 6.03 -9.37
N VAL A 233 -0.66 6.47 -10.62
CA VAL A 233 0.18 5.97 -11.70
C VAL A 233 0.91 7.15 -12.31
N GLN A 234 2.23 7.08 -12.33
CA GLN A 234 3.11 8.15 -12.80
C GLN A 234 4.08 7.60 -13.85
N ILE A 235 4.97 8.45 -14.33
CA ILE A 235 6.08 8.03 -15.21
C ILE A 235 7.35 8.20 -14.40
N TYR A 236 8.20 7.18 -14.40
CA TYR A 236 9.48 7.23 -13.75
C TYR A 236 10.46 8.05 -14.61
N ASP A 237 10.47 9.36 -14.40
CA ASP A 237 11.29 10.25 -15.23
C ASP A 237 12.78 10.06 -14.94
N ILE A 238 13.53 9.58 -15.94
CA ILE A 238 14.98 9.48 -15.89
C ILE A 238 15.53 10.69 -16.66
N PRO A 239 16.06 11.70 -15.98
CA PRO A 239 16.60 12.88 -16.65
C PRO A 239 17.92 12.56 -17.34
N VAL A 240 18.25 13.37 -18.35
CA VAL A 240 19.62 13.43 -18.88
C VAL A 240 20.55 13.88 -17.76
N ARG A 241 21.77 13.35 -17.76
CA ARG A 241 22.82 13.67 -16.79
C ARG A 241 24.09 14.14 -17.49
N GLY A 242 24.27 13.69 -18.72
CA GLY A 242 25.39 14.05 -19.56
C GLY A 242 25.06 13.89 -21.02
N VAL A 243 25.53 14.84 -21.81
CA VAL A 243 25.67 14.71 -23.25
C VAL A 243 27.15 14.73 -23.57
N PHE A 244 27.59 13.88 -24.50
CA PHE A 244 28.99 13.79 -24.87
C PHE A 244 29.14 13.78 -26.38
N ILE A 245 29.97 14.67 -26.91
CA ILE A 245 30.45 14.64 -28.29
C ILE A 245 31.50 13.54 -28.38
N THR A 246 31.20 12.54 -29.19
CA THR A 246 32.11 11.45 -29.54
C THR A 246 32.59 11.62 -30.97
N ASN A 247 33.73 11.00 -31.32
CA ASN A 247 34.37 11.15 -32.63
C ASN A 247 34.85 12.60 -32.94
N ALA A 248 35.14 13.43 -31.93
CA ALA A 248 35.66 14.79 -32.15
C ALA A 248 37.11 14.77 -32.66
N VAL A 249 37.46 15.70 -33.54
CA VAL A 249 38.81 15.85 -34.14
C VAL A 249 39.38 17.24 -33.92
N GLU A 250 40.70 17.35 -33.83
CA GLU A 250 41.39 18.64 -33.63
C GLU A 250 41.27 19.57 -34.84
N ALA A 251 41.24 19.01 -36.06
CA ALA A 251 41.19 19.77 -37.29
C ALA A 251 40.47 19.04 -38.44
N MET A 252 39.98 19.82 -39.41
CA MET A 252 39.45 19.34 -40.70
C MET A 252 39.81 20.32 -41.82
N ARG A 253 39.77 19.88 -43.08
CA ARG A 253 40.05 20.74 -44.24
C ARG A 253 38.86 21.57 -44.66
N VAL A 254 39.12 22.78 -45.15
CA VAL A 254 38.10 23.61 -45.81
C VAL A 254 37.51 22.86 -47.02
N ASN A 255 36.21 23.05 -47.26
CA ASN A 255 35.39 22.35 -48.26
C ASN A 255 35.22 20.84 -48.03
N THR A 256 35.41 20.37 -46.78
CA THR A 256 35.12 18.99 -46.40
C THR A 256 33.99 18.91 -45.39
N ASP A 257 33.38 17.74 -45.30
CA ASP A 257 32.37 17.41 -44.31
C ASP A 257 32.94 16.40 -43.30
N TYR A 258 32.45 16.43 -42.06
CA TYR A 258 32.84 15.49 -41.02
C TYR A 258 31.65 15.14 -40.11
N GLU A 259 31.47 13.86 -39.77
CA GLU A 259 30.36 13.42 -38.93
C GLU A 259 30.81 13.22 -37.47
N LEU A 260 30.27 14.06 -36.58
CA LEU A 260 30.35 13.82 -35.14
C LEU A 260 29.35 12.74 -34.74
N THR A 261 29.59 12.14 -33.57
CA THR A 261 28.61 11.28 -32.90
C THR A 261 28.33 11.85 -31.53
N SER A 262 27.24 11.41 -30.90
CA SER A 262 26.86 11.84 -29.56
C SER A 262 26.45 10.68 -28.69
N TYR A 263 26.69 10.81 -27.39
CA TYR A 263 26.22 9.87 -26.37
C TYR A 263 25.40 10.62 -25.31
N ILE A 264 24.24 10.06 -24.93
CA ILE A 264 23.41 10.56 -23.84
C ILE A 264 23.53 9.60 -22.65
N TYR A 265 23.83 10.14 -21.48
CA TYR A 265 23.88 9.41 -20.22
C TYR A 265 22.76 9.86 -19.27
N PRO A 266 22.03 8.92 -18.63
CA PRO A 266 21.98 7.50 -18.94
C PRO A 266 21.27 7.23 -20.28
N GLN A 267 21.56 6.11 -20.93
CA GLN A 267 20.97 5.79 -22.25
C GLN A 267 19.45 5.62 -22.23
N ASN A 268 18.86 5.38 -21.06
CA ASN A 268 17.41 5.27 -20.87
C ASN A 268 16.78 6.58 -20.37
N ALA A 269 17.49 7.71 -20.46
CA ALA A 269 16.88 9.02 -20.23
C ALA A 269 15.64 9.21 -21.11
N ARG A 270 14.61 9.83 -20.55
CA ARG A 270 13.29 9.91 -21.18
C ARG A 270 13.25 10.94 -22.31
N ASP A 271 13.70 12.16 -22.04
CA ASP A 271 13.88 13.20 -23.06
C ASP A 271 15.30 13.10 -23.62
N LYS A 272 15.42 12.74 -24.90
CA LYS A 272 16.70 12.56 -25.60
C LYS A 272 16.96 13.67 -26.62
N THR A 273 16.25 14.77 -26.52
CA THR A 273 16.39 15.88 -27.46
C THR A 273 17.79 16.48 -27.36
N LEU A 274 18.45 16.63 -28.50
CA LEU A 274 19.79 17.22 -28.64
C LEU A 274 19.74 18.43 -29.57
N SER A 275 20.59 19.41 -29.33
CA SER A 275 20.79 20.57 -30.19
C SER A 275 22.27 20.85 -30.38
N TRP A 276 22.68 21.15 -31.60
CA TRP A 276 24.07 21.45 -31.96
C TRP A 276 24.23 22.95 -32.28
N TYR A 277 25.40 23.50 -31.95
CA TYR A 277 25.74 24.89 -32.21
C TYR A 277 27.21 25.04 -32.62
N SER A 278 27.49 26.00 -33.51
CA SER A 278 28.84 26.45 -33.83
C SER A 278 28.99 27.91 -33.45
N SER A 279 30.04 28.22 -32.68
CA SER A 279 30.34 29.61 -32.28
C SER A 279 30.68 30.54 -33.45
N ASN A 280 31.09 29.97 -34.58
CA ASN A 280 31.43 30.69 -35.80
C ASN A 280 31.02 29.88 -37.05
N PRO A 281 29.74 29.97 -37.47
CA PRO A 281 29.23 29.25 -38.64
C PRO A 281 29.89 29.62 -39.97
N GLU A 282 30.50 30.81 -40.08
CA GLU A 282 31.23 31.24 -41.28
C GLU A 282 32.55 30.44 -41.47
N VAL A 283 33.09 29.86 -40.39
CA VAL A 283 34.26 28.97 -40.44
C VAL A 283 33.80 27.52 -40.60
N VAL A 284 32.88 27.07 -39.76
CA VAL A 284 32.33 25.71 -39.80
C VAL A 284 30.90 25.68 -39.29
N THR A 285 30.00 25.09 -40.08
CA THR A 285 28.60 24.85 -39.66
C THR A 285 28.44 23.47 -39.05
N VAL A 286 27.43 23.27 -38.20
CA VAL A 286 26.99 21.96 -37.70
C VAL A 286 25.49 21.83 -37.90
N ASP A 287 25.02 20.69 -38.41
CA ASP A 287 23.57 20.43 -38.58
C ASP A 287 22.96 19.71 -37.36
N ALA A 288 21.65 19.44 -37.42
CA ALA A 288 20.91 18.79 -36.33
C ALA A 288 21.36 17.36 -36.02
N ASN A 289 22.08 16.70 -36.94
CA ASN A 289 22.59 15.33 -36.79
C ASN A 289 24.08 15.31 -36.41
N GLY A 290 24.72 16.46 -36.20
CA GLY A 290 26.13 16.56 -35.87
C GLY A 290 27.07 16.52 -37.08
N ARG A 291 26.57 16.77 -38.30
CA ARG A 291 27.41 16.86 -39.49
C ARG A 291 28.04 18.25 -39.60
N LEU A 292 29.36 18.30 -39.61
CA LEU A 292 30.16 19.50 -39.81
C LEU A 292 30.40 19.77 -41.30
N HIS A 293 30.46 21.05 -41.67
CA HIS A 293 30.94 21.51 -42.97
C HIS A 293 31.88 22.71 -42.81
N ALA A 294 33.13 22.58 -43.25
CA ALA A 294 34.13 23.64 -43.11
C ALA A 294 34.09 24.60 -44.31
N ALA A 295 33.69 25.84 -44.07
CA ALA A 295 33.51 26.86 -45.10
C ALA A 295 34.74 27.76 -45.28
N ALA A 296 35.52 28.01 -44.22
CA ALA A 296 36.69 28.88 -44.26
C ALA A 296 37.76 28.46 -43.25
N GLU A 297 38.98 28.97 -43.43
CA GLU A 297 40.08 28.78 -42.47
C GLU A 297 39.76 29.50 -41.15
N GLY A 298 40.07 28.87 -40.01
CA GLY A 298 39.86 29.46 -38.70
C GLY A 298 39.55 28.44 -37.61
N GLN A 299 39.01 28.91 -36.49
CA GLN A 299 38.57 28.06 -35.38
C GLN A 299 37.12 28.34 -35.02
N SER A 300 36.42 27.31 -34.54
CA SER A 300 35.11 27.42 -33.92
C SER A 300 35.00 26.44 -32.75
N VAL A 301 34.27 26.84 -31.72
CA VAL A 301 33.76 25.94 -30.69
C VAL A 301 32.47 25.30 -31.19
N ILE A 302 32.42 23.97 -31.17
CA ILE A 302 31.20 23.19 -31.41
C ILE A 302 30.61 22.79 -30.06
N THR A 303 29.31 23.03 -29.87
CA THR A 303 28.56 22.71 -28.65
C THR A 303 27.45 21.71 -28.97
N LEU A 304 27.33 20.67 -28.15
CA LEU A 304 26.19 19.77 -28.07
C LEU A 304 25.43 20.09 -26.78
N ARG A 305 24.11 20.27 -26.87
CA ARG A 305 23.26 20.59 -25.73
C ARG A 305 22.10 19.60 -25.60
N GLY A 306 21.87 19.09 -24.38
CA GLY A 306 20.71 18.28 -24.02
C GLY A 306 19.47 19.12 -23.67
N ALA A 307 18.30 18.48 -23.67
CA ALA A 307 17.01 19.11 -23.34
C ALA A 307 16.98 19.75 -21.94
N ASP A 308 17.72 19.18 -20.99
CA ASP A 308 17.90 19.64 -19.62
C ASP A 308 18.88 20.83 -19.48
N GLY A 309 19.55 21.19 -20.59
CA GLY A 309 20.57 22.25 -20.61
C GLY A 309 22.00 21.76 -20.33
N THR A 310 22.23 20.46 -20.16
CA THR A 310 23.60 19.92 -20.13
C THR A 310 24.33 20.18 -21.45
N GLU A 311 25.62 20.49 -21.39
CA GLU A 311 26.42 20.83 -22.58
C GLU A 311 27.74 20.08 -22.61
N ASP A 312 28.20 19.79 -23.83
CA ASP A 312 29.57 19.37 -24.11
C ASP A 312 30.14 20.19 -25.27
N THR A 313 31.43 20.49 -25.22
CA THR A 313 32.08 21.37 -26.19
C THR A 313 33.47 20.89 -26.58
N PHE A 314 33.87 21.20 -27.81
CA PHE A 314 35.28 21.13 -28.22
C PHE A 314 35.59 22.23 -29.24
N THR A 315 36.87 22.56 -29.40
CA THR A 315 37.34 23.49 -30.44
C THR A 315 37.85 22.72 -31.64
N ILE A 316 37.39 23.09 -32.84
CA ILE A 316 37.88 22.55 -34.11
C ILE A 316 38.62 23.62 -34.90
N SER A 317 39.72 23.24 -35.55
CA SER A 317 40.47 24.10 -36.48
C SER A 317 40.21 23.70 -37.94
N CYS A 318 39.69 24.63 -38.73
CA CYS A 318 39.55 24.47 -40.18
C CYS A 318 40.83 24.98 -40.85
N VAL A 319 41.52 24.08 -41.56
CA VAL A 319 42.83 24.35 -42.18
C VAL A 319 42.74 24.30 -43.70
N PRO A 320 43.64 24.99 -44.43
CA PRO A 320 43.62 25.00 -45.89
C PRO A 320 43.83 23.59 -46.46
N ASP A 321 43.29 23.36 -47.65
CA ASP A 321 43.64 22.20 -48.46
C ASP A 321 44.93 22.50 -49.23
N ASP A 322 46.05 21.98 -48.73
CA ASP A 322 47.37 22.11 -49.32
C ASP A 322 47.77 20.91 -50.18
N GLY A 323 46.85 19.97 -50.43
CA GLY A 323 47.07 18.77 -51.24
C GLY A 323 47.92 17.68 -50.57
N THR A 324 48.31 17.84 -49.30
CA THR A 324 49.01 16.78 -48.55
C THR A 324 48.04 15.70 -48.04
N PRO A 325 48.48 14.50 -47.63
CA PRO A 325 47.60 13.58 -46.90
C PRO A 325 47.16 14.19 -45.56
N PHE A 326 45.85 14.13 -45.25
CA PHE A 326 45.30 14.65 -44.00
C PHE A 326 44.82 13.48 -43.12
N GLU A 327 45.37 13.38 -41.90
CA GLU A 327 44.94 12.39 -40.92
C GLU A 327 44.21 13.06 -39.76
N TYR A 328 43.04 12.53 -39.43
CA TYR A 328 42.25 13.03 -38.30
C TYR A 328 42.90 12.63 -36.97
N LYS A 329 43.21 13.64 -36.15
CA LYS A 329 43.58 13.43 -34.75
C LYS A 329 42.34 13.53 -33.86
N TYR A 330 41.90 12.39 -33.37
CA TYR A 330 40.75 12.30 -32.47
C TYR A 330 41.09 12.84 -31.08
N ILE A 331 40.18 13.63 -30.52
CA ILE A 331 40.36 14.32 -29.23
C ILE A 331 39.23 14.02 -28.23
N SER A 332 38.19 13.28 -28.63
CA SER A 332 37.18 12.80 -27.68
C SER A 332 37.81 11.85 -26.66
N ARG A 333 37.56 12.11 -25.38
CA ARG A 333 37.88 11.18 -24.28
C ARG A 333 36.90 10.00 -24.27
N PRO A 334 37.28 8.82 -23.75
CA PRO A 334 36.38 7.68 -23.59
C PRO A 334 35.12 8.08 -22.80
N VAL A 335 33.95 7.65 -23.26
CA VAL A 335 32.67 7.99 -22.62
C VAL A 335 32.64 7.52 -21.17
N GLU A 336 33.24 6.38 -20.87
CA GLU A 336 33.26 5.77 -19.53
C GLU A 336 34.00 6.65 -18.51
N GLU A 337 35.13 7.26 -18.89
CA GLU A 337 35.87 8.18 -18.02
C GLU A 337 35.06 9.45 -17.75
N ARG A 338 34.38 9.96 -18.78
CA ARG A 338 33.55 11.15 -18.67
C ARG A 338 32.30 10.90 -17.84
N ILE A 339 31.71 9.71 -17.94
CA ILE A 339 30.62 9.26 -17.05
C ILE A 339 31.11 9.20 -15.61
N ALA A 340 32.32 8.71 -15.36
CA ALA A 340 32.88 8.67 -14.00
C ALA A 340 33.03 10.08 -13.40
N GLU A 341 33.37 11.09 -14.22
CA GLU A 341 33.43 12.49 -13.79
C GLU A 341 32.05 13.11 -13.58
N LEU A 342 31.04 12.69 -14.34
CA LEU A 342 29.64 13.04 -14.12
C LEU A 342 28.98 12.27 -12.98
N SER A 343 29.66 11.28 -12.40
CA SER A 343 29.10 10.51 -11.30
C SER A 343 29.49 11.15 -9.98
N MET A 344 28.49 11.66 -9.24
CA MET A 344 28.53 11.50 -7.79
C MET A 344 28.72 10.00 -7.59
N PRO A 345 29.74 9.53 -6.86
CA PRO A 345 29.95 8.10 -6.71
C PRO A 345 28.69 7.50 -6.08
N VAL A 346 27.88 6.79 -6.86
CA VAL A 346 26.71 6.08 -6.36
C VAL A 346 27.10 4.62 -6.20
N SER A 347 27.14 4.14 -4.96
CA SER A 347 27.15 2.72 -4.67
C SER A 347 25.72 2.23 -4.42
N TYR A 348 25.48 0.96 -4.70
CA TYR A 348 24.24 0.29 -4.31
C TYR A 348 24.55 -0.77 -3.27
N THR A 349 23.91 -0.69 -2.10
CA THR A 349 23.96 -1.75 -1.10
C THR A 349 22.75 -2.65 -1.28
N HIS A 350 22.98 -3.91 -1.67
CA HIS A 350 21.94 -4.90 -1.91
C HIS A 350 21.62 -5.68 -0.64
N TYR A 351 20.35 -5.76 -0.29
CA TYR A 351 19.85 -6.45 0.91
C TYR A 351 19.05 -7.70 0.51
N SER A 352 19.19 -8.76 1.29
CA SER A 352 18.44 -10.02 1.07
C SER A 352 16.95 -9.89 1.43
N THR A 353 16.61 -8.98 2.33
CA THR A 353 15.24 -8.68 2.74
C THR A 353 14.45 -8.03 1.60
N SER A 354 13.21 -8.50 1.37
CA SER A 354 12.29 -7.85 0.42
C SER A 354 11.74 -6.56 1.00
N PHE A 355 11.33 -5.63 0.13
CA PHE A 355 10.71 -4.38 0.53
C PHE A 355 9.46 -4.62 1.38
N SER A 356 8.63 -5.59 1.02
CA SER A 356 7.42 -5.93 1.78
C SER A 356 7.75 -6.40 3.20
N ALA A 357 8.78 -7.26 3.35
CA ALA A 357 9.21 -7.74 4.66
C ALA A 357 9.84 -6.62 5.51
N ALA A 358 10.60 -5.72 4.88
CA ALA A 358 11.12 -4.54 5.54
C ALA A 358 9.98 -3.64 6.03
N LEU A 359 8.97 -3.37 5.19
CA LEU A 359 7.80 -2.59 5.57
C LEU A 359 7.03 -3.22 6.74
N ASP A 360 6.83 -4.54 6.74
CA ASP A 360 6.17 -5.26 7.84
C ASP A 360 6.94 -5.11 9.15
N ALA A 361 8.26 -5.31 9.12
CA ALA A 361 9.13 -5.13 10.29
C ALA A 361 9.12 -3.68 10.79
N GLN A 362 9.07 -2.71 9.88
CA GLN A 362 8.94 -1.30 10.22
C GLN A 362 7.61 -1.00 10.91
N MET A 363 6.50 -1.57 10.44
CA MET A 363 5.19 -1.39 11.11
C MET A 363 5.19 -1.93 12.54
N ASN A 364 5.91 -3.02 12.81
CA ASN A 364 6.04 -3.58 14.15
C ASN A 364 6.88 -2.70 15.09
N ALA A 365 7.75 -1.85 14.55
CA ALA A 365 8.54 -0.88 15.32
C ALA A 365 7.72 0.36 15.75
N ALA A 366 6.43 0.42 15.42
CA ALA A 366 5.50 1.50 15.77
C ALA A 366 6.02 2.92 15.43
N PRO A 367 6.41 3.19 14.17
CA PRO A 367 6.93 4.48 13.74
C PRO A 367 5.85 5.56 13.85
N THR A 368 6.30 6.82 13.83
CA THR A 368 5.45 7.98 14.03
C THR A 368 5.55 8.96 12.87
N VAL A 369 4.56 9.84 12.74
CA VAL A 369 4.58 11.00 11.84
C VAL A 369 4.54 12.26 12.70
N PHE A 370 5.47 13.17 12.48
CA PHE A 370 5.52 14.47 13.16
C PHE A 370 5.17 15.61 12.20
N THR A 371 3.95 16.14 12.31
CA THR A 371 3.47 17.37 11.63
C THR A 371 3.35 18.54 12.61
N THR A 372 2.63 18.34 13.71
CA THR A 372 2.49 19.30 14.82
C THR A 372 2.66 18.59 16.17
N ASN A 373 2.08 17.39 16.29
CA ASN A 373 2.31 16.46 17.39
C ASN A 373 2.69 15.09 16.81
N ALA A 374 3.29 14.24 17.63
CA ALA A 374 3.55 12.85 17.26
C ALA A 374 2.23 12.07 17.12
N ALA A 375 2.06 11.37 16.00
CA ALA A 375 0.99 10.40 15.81
C ALA A 375 1.58 9.09 15.28
N ALA A 376 0.88 7.96 15.45
CA ALA A 376 1.29 6.69 14.84
C ALA A 376 1.27 6.82 13.30
N ALA A 377 2.32 6.34 12.64
CA ALA A 377 2.40 6.34 11.19
C ALA A 377 1.49 5.25 10.60
N SER A 378 0.78 5.58 9.53
CA SER A 378 0.09 4.57 8.74
C SER A 378 1.10 3.73 7.93
N ARG A 379 0.66 2.57 7.45
CA ARG A 379 1.50 1.76 6.54
C ARG A 379 1.90 2.52 5.27
N SER A 380 0.99 3.35 4.73
CA SER A 380 1.29 4.21 3.57
C SER A 380 2.37 5.25 3.90
N ASP A 381 2.30 5.88 5.09
CA ASP A 381 3.34 6.81 5.52
C ASP A 381 4.71 6.12 5.57
N VAL A 382 4.78 4.92 6.16
CA VAL A 382 6.02 4.15 6.22
C VAL A 382 6.49 3.74 4.83
N GLU A 383 5.62 3.18 3.99
CA GLU A 383 5.93 2.76 2.62
C GLU A 383 6.50 3.91 1.79
N LYS A 384 5.89 5.10 1.89
CA LYS A 384 6.34 6.30 1.19
C LYS A 384 7.78 6.65 1.51
N TYR A 385 8.16 6.67 2.79
CA TYR A 385 9.50 7.07 3.23
C TYR A 385 10.53 5.94 3.22
N LEU A 386 10.06 4.69 3.25
CA LEU A 386 10.89 3.50 3.10
C LEU A 386 11.26 3.23 1.64
N GLU A 387 10.40 3.52 0.66
CA GLU A 387 10.71 3.27 -0.76
C GLU A 387 11.81 4.22 -1.26
N PRO A 388 13.06 3.74 -1.45
CA PRO A 388 14.18 4.65 -1.70
C PRO A 388 14.04 5.37 -3.05
N SER A 389 13.39 4.73 -4.03
CA SER A 389 13.17 5.29 -5.36
C SER A 389 12.29 6.55 -5.37
N ASN A 390 11.44 6.73 -4.35
CA ASN A 390 10.63 7.95 -4.18
C ASN A 390 11.48 9.20 -3.92
N PHE A 391 12.76 9.05 -3.58
CA PHE A 391 13.64 10.15 -3.20
C PHE A 391 14.89 10.23 -4.06
N ALA A 392 14.83 9.69 -5.26
CA ALA A 392 15.93 9.68 -6.21
C ALA A 392 16.35 11.08 -6.70
N SER A 393 15.55 12.13 -6.50
CA SER A 393 15.76 13.47 -7.05
C SER A 393 15.68 14.59 -6.02
N GLY A 394 16.05 15.81 -6.43
CA GLY A 394 15.94 17.01 -5.61
C GLY A 394 16.77 16.92 -4.33
N TYR A 395 16.32 17.57 -3.26
CA TYR A 395 17.05 17.55 -1.99
C TYR A 395 16.93 16.24 -1.21
N ALA A 396 15.89 15.45 -1.47
CA ALA A 396 15.65 14.24 -0.68
C ALA A 396 16.69 13.15 -0.94
N LYS A 397 17.37 13.19 -2.11
CA LYS A 397 18.48 12.26 -2.44
C LYS A 397 19.65 12.34 -1.46
N TYR A 398 19.86 13.49 -0.80
CA TYR A 398 20.89 13.67 0.22
C TYR A 398 20.66 12.85 1.49
N GLN A 399 19.52 12.19 1.63
CA GLN A 399 19.36 11.15 2.65
C GLN A 399 20.21 9.91 2.38
N PHE A 400 20.61 9.69 1.12
CA PHE A 400 21.48 8.60 0.69
C PHE A 400 22.95 9.02 0.66
N MET A 401 23.28 10.26 1.04
CA MET A 401 24.66 10.74 1.03
C MET A 401 25.50 9.87 1.96
N ASP A 402 26.67 9.43 1.49
CA ASP A 402 27.62 8.71 2.32
C ASP A 402 28.19 9.66 3.36
N LEU A 403 27.87 9.36 4.63
CA LEU A 403 28.24 10.16 5.79
C LEU A 403 29.59 9.75 6.36
N SER A 404 30.24 8.71 5.83
CA SER A 404 31.53 8.19 6.29
C SER A 404 32.75 8.92 5.74
N ALA A 405 32.54 10.03 5.02
CA ALA A 405 33.59 10.83 4.42
C ALA A 405 33.34 12.33 4.59
N SER A 406 34.44 13.09 4.61
CA SER A 406 34.37 14.55 4.60
C SER A 406 33.81 15.07 3.28
N ASN A 407 33.02 16.14 3.35
CA ASN A 407 32.51 16.83 2.17
C ASN A 407 33.40 18.01 1.76
N GLY A 408 34.53 18.24 2.44
CA GLY A 408 35.47 19.31 2.09
C GLY A 408 34.94 20.73 2.32
N THR A 409 33.99 20.92 3.23
CA THR A 409 33.43 22.26 3.51
C THR A 409 34.41 23.13 4.31
N SER A 410 34.18 24.45 4.26
CA SER A 410 34.98 25.42 5.01
C SER A 410 34.33 25.77 6.36
N ALA A 411 35.16 26.11 7.34
CA ALA A 411 34.67 26.58 8.64
C ALA A 411 33.79 27.84 8.51
N SER A 412 34.07 28.72 7.54
CA SER A 412 33.25 29.90 7.26
C SER A 412 31.87 29.56 6.72
N SER A 413 31.77 28.54 5.84
CA SER A 413 30.48 28.03 5.36
C SER A 413 29.64 27.47 6.51
N LEU A 414 30.23 26.65 7.38
CA LEU A 414 29.54 26.12 8.56
C LEU A 414 29.16 27.23 9.55
N ASN A 415 30.06 28.17 9.83
CA ASN A 415 29.79 29.29 10.73
C ASN A 415 28.67 30.20 10.22
N SER A 416 28.49 30.31 8.90
CA SER A 416 27.36 31.05 8.33
C SER A 416 26.02 30.39 8.66
N TYR A 417 25.97 29.05 8.69
CA TYR A 417 24.79 28.29 9.10
C TYR A 417 24.58 28.26 10.62
N LEU A 418 25.67 28.24 11.38
CA LEU A 418 25.68 28.22 12.85
C LEU A 418 25.39 29.59 13.48
N ASN A 419 25.36 30.66 12.70
CA ASN A 419 25.01 32.00 13.18
C ASN A 419 23.62 32.02 13.85
N GLY A 420 23.54 32.47 15.10
CA GLY A 420 22.32 32.50 15.88
C GLY A 420 21.84 31.12 16.38
N LYS A 421 22.68 30.08 16.30
CA LYS A 421 22.38 28.71 16.78
C LYS A 421 22.90 28.45 18.19
N GLY A 422 22.73 29.43 19.09
CA GLY A 422 23.05 29.31 20.50
C GLY A 422 24.50 28.92 20.76
N VAL A 423 24.73 27.88 21.58
CA VAL A 423 26.10 27.46 21.94
C VAL A 423 26.92 26.94 20.75
N LEU A 424 26.28 26.66 19.62
CA LEU A 424 26.94 26.15 18.41
C LEU A 424 27.53 27.28 17.55
N GLU A 425 27.21 28.54 17.84
CA GLU A 425 27.70 29.68 17.05
C GLU A 425 29.24 29.74 17.04
N GLY A 426 29.82 29.90 15.85
CA GLY A 426 31.28 29.95 15.67
C GLY A 426 32.02 28.62 15.77
N LYS A 427 31.32 27.49 15.94
CA LYS A 427 31.93 26.16 16.15
C LYS A 427 32.30 25.39 14.86
N GLY A 428 32.31 26.04 13.70
CA GLY A 428 32.59 25.41 12.41
C GLY A 428 33.93 24.68 12.36
N GLU A 429 35.01 25.26 12.91
CA GLU A 429 36.32 24.58 12.99
C GLU A 429 36.29 23.35 13.89
N THR A 430 35.59 23.44 15.03
CA THR A 430 35.43 22.33 15.98
C THR A 430 34.66 21.17 15.34
N PHE A 431 33.59 21.46 14.59
CA PHE A 431 32.84 20.43 13.86
C PHE A 431 33.70 19.74 12.79
N ILE A 432 34.48 20.48 12.01
CA ILE A 432 35.40 19.91 11.03
C ILE A 432 36.43 19.00 11.72
N ALA A 433 37.05 19.48 12.79
CA ALA A 433 38.08 18.73 13.49
C ALA A 433 37.52 17.45 14.16
N ALA A 434 36.34 17.52 14.76
CA ALA A 434 35.65 16.37 15.34
C ALA A 434 35.20 15.36 14.28
N ALA A 435 34.68 15.82 13.16
CA ALA A 435 34.27 14.95 12.06
C ALA A 435 35.46 14.21 11.43
N ASN A 436 36.57 14.93 11.17
CA ASN A 436 37.81 14.34 10.65
C ASN A 436 38.40 13.29 11.61
N ALA A 437 38.38 13.55 12.92
CA ALA A 437 38.88 12.61 13.92
C ALA A 437 38.09 11.30 13.98
N ASN A 438 36.83 11.31 13.51
CA ASN A 438 35.92 10.18 13.59
C ASN A 438 35.55 9.59 12.22
N GLY A 439 36.14 10.10 11.13
CA GLY A 439 35.87 9.63 9.77
C GLY A 439 34.40 9.78 9.38
N ILE A 440 33.80 10.94 9.64
CA ILE A 440 32.41 11.24 9.28
C ILE A 440 32.28 12.61 8.60
N SER A 441 31.15 12.86 7.97
CA SER A 441 30.82 14.14 7.33
C SER A 441 30.64 15.27 8.35
N GLU A 442 31.43 16.32 8.20
CA GLU A 442 31.33 17.54 9.01
C GLU A 442 30.03 18.32 8.76
N VAL A 443 29.49 18.24 7.55
CA VAL A 443 28.22 18.88 7.20
C VAL A 443 27.07 18.17 7.91
N TYR A 444 27.02 16.84 7.83
CA TYR A 444 26.03 16.05 8.55
C TYR A 444 26.12 16.27 10.06
N LEU A 445 27.31 16.15 10.64
CA LEU A 445 27.51 16.32 12.08
C LEU A 445 26.99 17.67 12.58
N THR A 446 27.24 18.74 11.82
CA THR A 446 26.76 20.09 12.10
C THR A 446 25.24 20.20 12.02
N VAL A 447 24.64 19.74 10.91
CA VAL A 447 23.18 19.80 10.69
C VAL A 447 22.44 18.98 11.75
N HIS A 448 22.97 17.81 12.04
CA HIS A 448 22.40 16.88 13.00
C HIS A 448 22.46 17.44 14.42
N SER A 449 23.60 17.99 14.84
CA SER A 449 23.71 18.68 16.14
C SER A 449 22.70 19.82 16.27
N VAL A 450 22.55 20.67 15.23
CA VAL A 450 21.56 21.77 15.24
C VAL A 450 20.13 21.25 15.38
N HIS A 451 19.80 20.12 14.74
CA HIS A 451 18.49 19.50 14.84
C HIS A 451 18.20 18.98 16.26
N GLU A 452 19.09 18.15 16.79
CA GLU A 452 18.92 17.47 18.09
C GLU A 452 19.00 18.44 19.29
N SER A 453 19.78 19.51 19.17
CA SER A 453 19.93 20.51 20.22
C SER A 453 18.89 21.63 20.19
N GLY A 454 17.92 21.59 19.27
CA GLY A 454 16.94 22.65 19.10
C GLY A 454 17.61 24.00 18.78
N ASN A 455 18.44 24.04 17.73
CA ASN A 455 19.29 25.18 17.37
C ASN A 455 20.33 25.56 18.44
N GLY A 456 20.88 24.60 19.18
CA GLY A 456 21.87 24.85 20.23
C GLY A 456 21.33 25.60 21.44
N GLN A 457 20.01 25.58 21.64
CA GLN A 457 19.31 26.34 22.68
C GLN A 457 18.52 25.46 23.66
N SER A 458 18.44 24.15 23.43
CA SER A 458 17.82 23.25 24.40
C SER A 458 18.53 23.33 25.75
N GLN A 459 17.83 22.93 26.83
CA GLN A 459 18.41 22.95 28.17
C GLN A 459 19.68 22.10 28.26
N LEU A 460 19.66 20.89 27.69
CA LEU A 460 20.82 19.99 27.61
C LEU A 460 21.97 20.59 26.78
N ALA A 461 21.65 21.31 25.70
CA ALA A 461 22.65 21.94 24.85
C ALA A 461 23.26 23.19 25.49
N SER A 462 22.47 23.95 26.26
CA SER A 462 22.92 25.18 26.91
C SER A 462 23.75 24.93 28.18
N GLY A 463 23.81 23.67 28.64
CA GLY A 463 24.56 23.23 29.81
C GLY A 463 23.66 22.94 31.00
N VAL A 464 23.88 21.80 31.64
CA VAL A 464 23.17 21.35 32.85
C VAL A 464 24.20 21.07 33.95
N GLU A 465 23.95 21.54 35.18
CA GLU A 465 24.77 21.14 36.32
C GLU A 465 24.41 19.73 36.75
N TYR A 466 25.39 18.83 36.80
CA TYR A 466 25.25 17.47 37.31
C TYR A 466 26.44 17.14 38.19
N ASN A 467 26.19 16.76 39.45
CA ASN A 467 27.23 16.48 40.46
C ASN A 467 28.29 17.59 40.61
N GLY A 468 27.87 18.86 40.54
CA GLY A 468 28.75 20.03 40.69
C GLY A 468 29.58 20.39 39.45
N THR A 469 29.34 19.72 38.31
CA THR A 469 30.00 20.00 37.02
C THR A 469 28.96 20.36 35.98
N THR A 470 29.17 21.46 35.25
CA THR A 470 28.33 21.78 34.08
C THR A 470 28.72 20.90 32.90
N VAL A 471 27.74 20.22 32.32
CA VAL A 471 27.91 19.29 31.20
C VAL A 471 26.97 19.64 30.06
N TYR A 472 27.35 19.26 28.84
CA TYR A 472 26.66 19.63 27.61
C TYR A 472 26.32 18.38 26.80
N ASN A 473 25.13 18.34 26.20
CA ASN A 473 24.72 17.27 25.30
C ASN A 473 24.01 17.85 24.07
N LEU A 474 24.65 17.72 22.91
CA LEU A 474 24.26 18.40 21.67
C LEU A 474 23.56 17.47 20.66
N PHE A 475 23.37 16.20 21.03
CA PHE A 475 22.84 15.14 20.15
C PHE A 475 21.75 14.30 20.83
N GLY A 476 21.33 14.67 22.04
CA GLY A 476 20.31 13.92 22.79
C GLY A 476 20.75 12.51 23.23
N ILE A 477 22.06 12.22 23.23
CA ILE A 477 22.57 10.87 23.52
C ILE A 477 22.32 10.52 24.99
N GLY A 478 21.72 9.36 25.25
CA GLY A 478 21.41 8.91 26.62
C GLY A 478 20.20 9.59 27.27
N ALA A 479 19.46 10.43 26.55
CA ALA A 479 18.24 11.07 27.04
C ALA A 479 17.01 10.19 26.76
N TYR A 480 16.67 9.29 27.69
CA TYR A 480 15.52 8.38 27.58
C TYR A 480 14.37 8.76 28.54
N ASP A 481 13.12 8.53 28.13
CA ASP A 481 11.90 8.51 28.97
C ASP A 481 11.55 9.79 29.77
N ALA A 482 10.85 9.64 30.91
CA ALA A 482 10.11 10.68 31.63
C ALA A 482 10.97 11.82 32.21
N ASP A 483 12.30 11.68 32.26
CA ASP A 483 13.24 12.72 32.66
C ASP A 483 14.47 12.76 31.72
N PRO A 484 14.30 13.25 30.49
CA PRO A 484 15.33 13.21 29.46
C PRO A 484 16.51 14.14 29.77
N VAL A 485 16.29 15.20 30.56
CA VAL A 485 17.33 16.18 30.92
C VAL A 485 18.31 15.58 31.93
N THR A 486 17.84 14.94 32.98
CA THR A 486 18.73 14.35 33.99
C THR A 486 19.54 13.20 33.39
N ALA A 487 18.89 12.29 32.64
CA ALA A 487 19.55 11.15 32.02
C ALA A 487 20.62 11.58 30.99
N GLY A 488 20.28 12.54 30.13
CA GLY A 488 21.23 13.09 29.16
C GLY A 488 22.41 13.83 29.80
N ALA A 489 22.19 14.50 30.93
CA ALA A 489 23.26 15.16 31.70
C ALA A 489 24.16 14.15 32.42
N GLN A 490 23.59 13.08 33.00
CA GLN A 490 24.37 11.99 33.59
C GLN A 490 25.31 11.36 32.55
N TYR A 491 24.78 11.03 31.37
CA TYR A 491 25.58 10.46 30.29
C TYR A 491 26.74 11.39 29.89
N ALA A 492 26.44 12.68 29.70
CA ALA A 492 27.44 13.69 29.37
C ALA A 492 28.53 13.82 30.45
N TYR A 493 28.16 13.72 31.73
CA TYR A 493 29.10 13.73 32.86
C TYR A 493 30.03 12.51 32.84
N GLU A 494 29.49 11.31 32.66
CA GLU A 494 30.25 10.06 32.61
C GLU A 494 31.26 10.02 31.46
N HIS A 495 30.98 10.74 30.37
CA HIS A 495 31.83 10.82 29.18
C HIS A 495 32.66 12.11 29.11
N GLY A 496 32.65 12.93 30.17
CA GLY A 496 33.52 14.10 30.30
C GLY A 496 33.16 15.28 29.39
N TRP A 497 31.90 15.40 28.95
CA TRP A 497 31.40 16.47 28.07
C TRP A 497 31.19 17.77 28.83
N THR A 498 32.26 18.27 29.42
CA THR A 498 32.31 19.43 30.33
C THR A 498 32.44 20.78 29.61
N SER A 499 32.45 20.76 28.27
CA SER A 499 32.41 21.93 27.41
C SER A 499 31.65 21.60 26.12
N VAL A 500 31.20 22.63 25.41
CA VAL A 500 30.57 22.48 24.09
C VAL A 500 31.47 21.72 23.13
N ASP A 501 32.77 22.03 23.10
CA ASP A 501 33.73 21.37 22.21
C ASP A 501 33.88 19.88 22.56
N ALA A 502 34.00 19.56 23.86
CA ALA A 502 34.05 18.17 24.32
C ALA A 502 32.78 17.39 23.94
N ALA A 503 31.60 18.02 24.03
CA ALA A 503 30.33 17.43 23.61
C ALA A 503 30.24 17.23 22.10
N ILE A 504 30.80 18.14 21.28
CA ILE A 504 30.90 17.97 19.82
C ILE A 504 31.76 16.74 19.49
N TYR A 505 32.96 16.64 20.08
CA TYR A 505 33.86 15.51 19.86
C TYR A 505 33.27 14.17 20.33
N GLY A 506 32.73 14.15 21.55
CA GLY A 506 32.14 12.94 22.11
C GLY A 506 30.90 12.47 21.37
N GLY A 507 30.03 13.40 20.96
CA GLY A 507 28.88 13.07 20.11
C GLY A 507 29.29 12.57 18.72
N ALA A 508 30.30 13.18 18.10
CA ALA A 508 30.84 12.71 16.83
C ALA A 508 31.39 11.28 16.92
N GLN A 509 32.15 10.98 17.98
CA GLN A 509 32.66 9.64 18.25
C GLN A 509 31.51 8.64 18.42
N TRP A 510 30.54 8.97 19.27
CA TRP A 510 29.41 8.09 19.52
C TRP A 510 28.61 7.79 18.24
N ILE A 511 28.31 8.79 17.41
CA ILE A 511 27.58 8.61 16.15
C ILE A 511 28.39 7.75 15.17
N SER A 512 29.70 7.99 15.09
CA SER A 512 30.61 7.21 14.24
C SER A 512 30.59 5.73 14.63
N GLU A 513 30.80 5.43 15.91
CA GLU A 513 30.87 4.07 16.44
C GLU A 513 29.53 3.34 16.43
N ASN A 514 28.40 4.03 16.66
CA ASN A 514 27.11 3.38 16.83
C ASN A 514 26.28 3.31 15.53
N TYR A 515 26.59 4.12 14.52
CA TYR A 515 25.83 4.19 13.28
C TYR A 515 26.74 4.16 12.05
N ILE A 516 27.47 5.24 11.78
CA ILE A 516 28.06 5.48 10.46
C ILE A 516 29.11 4.41 10.10
N ASN A 517 30.08 4.19 10.98
CA ASN A 517 31.12 3.19 10.77
C ASN A 517 30.71 1.77 11.21
N SER A 518 29.44 1.59 11.59
CA SER A 518 28.80 0.30 11.90
C SER A 518 27.80 -0.13 10.83
N GLY A 519 27.87 0.43 9.61
CA GLY A 519 27.08 0.01 8.46
C GLY A 519 25.82 0.84 8.19
N GLN A 520 25.49 1.81 9.04
CA GLN A 520 24.42 2.79 8.81
C GLN A 520 25.01 4.14 8.37
N ASN A 521 25.76 4.13 7.27
CA ASN A 521 26.52 5.27 6.74
C ASN A 521 25.69 6.30 5.96
N THR A 522 24.35 6.22 5.96
CA THR A 522 23.48 7.22 5.33
C THR A 522 22.31 7.56 6.27
N LEU A 523 21.73 8.76 6.15
CA LEU A 523 20.53 9.11 6.94
C LEU A 523 19.41 8.08 6.74
N TYR A 524 19.25 7.58 5.51
CA TYR A 524 18.31 6.50 5.23
C TYR A 524 18.61 5.27 6.06
N LYS A 525 19.86 4.77 6.06
CA LYS A 525 20.22 3.55 6.79
C LYS A 525 20.12 3.74 8.30
N MET A 526 20.43 4.94 8.81
CA MET A 526 20.24 5.29 10.22
C MET A 526 18.75 5.27 10.61
N LYS A 527 17.85 5.71 9.72
CA LYS A 527 16.41 5.71 9.98
C LYS A 527 15.76 4.34 9.81
N TRP A 528 16.15 3.60 8.78
CA TRP A 528 15.39 2.43 8.31
C TRP A 528 16.09 1.10 8.54
N ASN A 529 17.40 1.12 8.84
CA ASN A 529 18.23 -0.05 9.05
C ASN A 529 17.89 -1.21 8.09
N PRO A 530 18.07 -1.05 6.78
CA PRO A 530 17.67 -2.07 5.80
C PRO A 530 18.33 -3.45 6.00
N GLU A 531 19.48 -3.51 6.69
CA GLU A 531 20.12 -4.77 7.10
C GLU A 531 19.26 -5.53 8.13
N HIS A 532 18.70 -4.82 9.10
CA HIS A 532 17.83 -5.36 10.14
C HIS A 532 16.60 -4.45 10.37
N PRO A 533 15.61 -4.44 9.43
CA PRO A 533 14.51 -3.49 9.45
C PRO A 533 13.72 -3.54 10.76
N GLY A 534 13.26 -2.38 11.22
CA GLY A 534 12.54 -2.27 12.51
C GLY A 534 13.44 -2.15 13.74
N THR A 535 14.76 -2.29 13.62
CA THR A 535 15.69 -2.27 14.76
C THR A 535 16.77 -1.20 14.64
N HIS A 536 17.36 -0.78 15.77
CA HIS A 536 18.48 0.17 15.84
C HIS A 536 18.30 1.41 14.94
N GLN A 537 17.14 2.06 15.09
CA GLN A 537 16.77 3.24 14.32
C GLN A 537 17.06 4.49 15.11
N TYR A 538 17.60 5.50 14.44
CA TYR A 538 17.93 6.77 15.07
C TYR A 538 16.69 7.53 15.55
N ALA A 539 15.58 7.45 14.81
CA ALA A 539 14.37 8.21 15.09
C ALA A 539 13.09 7.42 14.78
N THR A 540 12.02 7.75 15.50
CA THR A 540 10.68 7.19 15.26
C THR A 540 9.94 7.88 14.12
N ASP A 541 10.24 9.16 13.85
CA ASP A 541 9.61 9.93 12.77
C ASP A 541 9.99 9.39 11.39
N VAL A 542 9.00 8.95 10.62
CA VAL A 542 9.19 8.43 9.25
C VAL A 542 9.89 9.43 8.32
N ALA A 543 9.73 10.73 8.57
CA ALA A 543 10.29 11.79 7.73
C ALA A 543 11.67 12.31 8.20
N TRP A 544 12.24 11.77 9.29
CA TRP A 544 13.46 12.30 9.93
C TRP A 544 14.64 12.47 8.94
N ALA A 545 14.90 11.46 8.11
CA ALA A 545 16.00 11.50 7.14
C ALA A 545 15.80 12.60 6.10
N VAL A 546 14.59 12.71 5.54
CA VAL A 546 14.24 13.69 4.52
C VAL A 546 14.25 15.12 5.07
N LYS A 547 13.83 15.32 6.33
CA LYS A 547 13.80 16.64 6.98
C LYS A 547 15.19 17.29 7.06
N GLN A 548 16.24 16.49 7.27
CA GLN A 548 17.62 16.98 7.35
C GLN A 548 18.28 17.16 5.97
N ALA A 549 17.88 16.35 4.98
CA ALA A 549 18.49 16.31 3.65
C ALA A 549 18.50 17.67 2.92
N ARG A 550 17.50 18.54 3.15
CA ARG A 550 17.44 19.88 2.55
C ARG A 550 18.59 20.79 2.96
N THR A 551 18.89 20.82 4.26
CA THR A 551 19.98 21.65 4.78
C THR A 551 21.32 21.08 4.37
N ILE A 552 21.46 19.75 4.40
CA ILE A 552 22.66 19.05 3.91
C ILE A 552 22.94 19.42 2.46
N LYS A 553 21.96 19.30 1.54
CA LYS A 553 22.09 19.75 0.15
C LYS A 553 22.68 21.15 0.07
N SER A 554 22.05 22.08 0.78
CA SER A 554 22.40 23.51 0.70
C SER A 554 23.85 23.77 1.12
N LEU A 555 24.32 23.10 2.18
CA LEU A 555 25.68 23.28 2.69
C LEU A 555 26.74 22.57 1.87
N VAL A 556 26.43 21.37 1.38
CA VAL A 556 27.33 20.59 0.55
C VAL A 556 27.53 21.24 -0.82
N GLU A 557 26.45 21.67 -1.48
CA GLU A 557 26.54 22.35 -2.78
C GLU A 557 27.24 23.71 -2.67
N ALA A 558 26.98 24.47 -1.60
CA ALA A 558 27.67 25.75 -1.36
C ALA A 558 29.18 25.58 -1.09
N ALA A 559 29.61 24.41 -0.63
CA ALA A 559 31.01 24.09 -0.39
C ALA A 559 31.77 23.74 -1.68
N GLY A 560 31.08 23.34 -2.76
CA GLY A 560 31.71 22.84 -3.98
C GLY A 560 32.52 21.55 -3.78
N GLY A 561 32.25 20.82 -2.70
CA GLY A 561 32.98 19.61 -2.32
C GLY A 561 32.39 18.32 -2.88
N SER A 562 33.15 17.23 -2.77
CA SER A 562 32.77 15.92 -3.31
C SER A 562 31.64 15.27 -2.51
N VAL A 563 30.72 14.61 -3.21
CA VAL A 563 29.56 13.92 -2.63
C VAL A 563 29.41 12.55 -3.27
N SER A 564 29.38 11.51 -2.46
CA SER A 564 28.97 10.16 -2.83
C SER A 564 27.64 9.80 -2.20
N PHE A 565 26.96 8.84 -2.80
CA PHE A 565 25.72 8.27 -2.29
C PHE A 565 25.83 6.76 -2.17
N ASP A 566 25.14 6.22 -1.20
CA ASP A 566 24.98 4.79 -1.00
C ASP A 566 23.49 4.44 -0.91
N VAL A 567 22.98 3.91 -2.02
CA VAL A 567 21.56 3.67 -2.25
C VAL A 567 21.21 2.24 -1.83
N PRO A 568 20.25 2.05 -0.90
CA PRO A 568 19.80 0.74 -0.51
C PRO A 568 18.91 0.11 -1.59
N VAL A 569 19.08 -1.18 -1.84
CA VAL A 569 18.29 -1.96 -2.79
C VAL A 569 17.78 -3.22 -2.09
N TYR A 570 16.46 -3.31 -1.92
CA TYR A 570 15.81 -4.52 -1.38
C TYR A 570 15.75 -5.63 -2.45
N SER A 571 15.65 -6.90 -2.03
CA SER A 571 15.82 -8.05 -2.93
C SER A 571 14.76 -8.18 -4.04
N ASP A 572 13.59 -7.57 -3.86
CA ASP A 572 12.49 -7.49 -4.83
C ASP A 572 12.38 -6.10 -5.48
N ARG A 573 13.43 -5.28 -5.37
CA ARG A 573 13.58 -3.98 -6.03
C ARG A 573 14.75 -3.99 -6.99
N GLN A 574 14.67 -3.13 -8.01
CA GLN A 574 15.77 -2.91 -8.93
C GLN A 574 16.51 -1.65 -8.55
N GLU A 575 17.79 -1.59 -8.92
CA GLU A 575 18.56 -0.35 -8.88
C GLU A 575 17.81 0.77 -9.62
N PHE A 576 17.91 1.98 -9.07
CA PHE A 576 17.31 3.17 -9.65
C PHE A 576 18.33 4.30 -9.61
N GLY A 577 18.35 5.10 -10.66
CA GLY A 577 19.30 6.18 -10.75
C GLY A 577 18.89 7.38 -9.89
N ILE A 578 19.86 8.02 -9.23
CA ILE A 578 19.71 9.34 -8.58
C ILE A 578 19.74 10.48 -9.62
N SER A 579 18.69 11.30 -9.71
CA SER A 579 18.60 12.48 -10.58
C SER A 579 19.47 13.63 -10.08
N TRP A 580 20.04 14.39 -11.02
CA TRP A 580 20.90 15.55 -10.77
C TRP A 580 20.14 16.86 -10.52
N ASP A 581 18.84 16.88 -10.84
CA ASP A 581 17.98 18.06 -10.73
C ASP A 581 17.74 18.52 -9.28
#